data_AF-A0A2N8Z973-F1
#
_entry.id   AF-A0A2N8Z973-F1
#
_cell.length_a   1.000
_cell.length_b   1.000
_cell.length_c   1.000
_cell.angle_alpha   90.00
_cell.angle_beta   90.00
_cell.angle_gamma   90.00
#
_symmetry.space_group_name_H-M   'P 1'
#
loop_
_entity.id
_entity.type
_entity.pdbx_description
1 polymer ?
#
loop_
_entity_poly.entity_id
_entity_poly.type
_entity_poly.pdbx_seq_one_letter_code
_entity_poly.pdbx_strand_id
1 'polypeptide(L)'
;MGMTFTDTTGLDIATVQLVFEHIDTPIIVSNLARQFVYMNPAARDLFGYSNNDVVGKSTIVLYAHDSDYDKQGLRRFNAHTNYSESTDTVDYKNSDGHIFKGQLSGGAIKDQDGKPQFFVAIIKDVSNRVAAEVALNKLHTITSSRDLNFEQRVKAILNLGCEHFGLPIGIFSKIDNQKYVIQYAVHPDDALDSGLTFDLGATYCSHVYQANDVQGFNHVSHSRIATHPCFSNFGLEAYLGAPIFVDGKRFGTLNFSSPESTRSFTGQDVELVRMFAEWVGHELARNNDISALKHAHDQLKVVANTDALTQLANRGCTECILKKQVSLSLQYEKDLVVAIFDFDHFKAINDNFGHNAGDAALKYFSRLVSEFCRADDVYGRWGGEEFLAIYPNTNKAGVEILLNRLLVKLKEKGIDFEGEMIPLTVSVGVAQLIKNDNAGSLISRADNALYRAKDKGRDRIEFS
;
A
#
# COMPACT_ATOMS: atom_id res chain seq x y z
N MET A 1 48.11 -24.23 -9.05
CA MET A 1 49.47 -24.11 -8.47
C MET A 1 49.40 -24.77 -7.11
N GLY A 2 49.83 -26.03 -7.01
CA GLY A 2 49.73 -26.79 -5.77
C GLY A 2 50.77 -26.29 -4.78
N MET A 3 50.34 -25.84 -3.61
CA MET A 3 51.24 -25.67 -2.47
C MET A 3 51.68 -27.07 -2.04
N THR A 4 52.90 -27.44 -2.41
CA THR A 4 53.64 -28.52 -1.76
C THR A 4 53.94 -28.06 -0.33
N PHE A 5 53.19 -28.61 0.64
CA PHE A 5 53.54 -28.54 2.05
C PHE A 5 54.95 -29.15 2.20
N THR A 6 55.95 -28.29 2.36
CA THR A 6 57.32 -28.68 2.67
C THR A 6 57.59 -28.15 4.07
N ASP A 7 57.93 -29.08 4.97
CA ASP A 7 58.13 -28.93 6.43
C ASP A 7 56.90 -28.63 7.30
N THR A 8 56.14 -29.67 7.65
CA THR A 8 55.29 -29.72 8.85
C THR A 8 56.06 -30.38 10.00
N THR A 9 57.14 -29.77 10.50
CA THR A 9 57.88 -30.24 11.69
C THR A 9 57.13 -30.01 13.01
N GLY A 10 55.80 -30.15 13.01
CA GLY A 10 54.95 -29.96 14.19
C GLY A 10 53.46 -30.31 14.04
N LEU A 11 53.02 -30.77 12.86
CA LEU A 11 51.66 -31.30 12.66
C LEU A 11 51.75 -32.82 12.52
N ASP A 12 51.80 -33.51 13.67
CA ASP A 12 51.62 -34.95 13.70
C ASP A 12 50.13 -35.32 13.55
N ILE A 13 49.84 -36.62 13.41
CA ILE A 13 48.47 -37.12 13.23
C ILE A 13 47.58 -36.70 14.40
N ALA A 14 48.11 -36.65 15.62
CA ALA A 14 47.38 -36.23 16.82
C ALA A 14 47.00 -34.73 16.75
N THR A 15 47.89 -33.89 16.25
CA THR A 15 47.67 -32.45 16.06
C THR A 15 46.61 -32.19 14.98
N VAL A 16 46.63 -32.93 13.87
CA VAL A 16 45.60 -32.80 12.83
C VAL A 16 44.23 -33.25 13.36
N GLN A 17 44.17 -34.32 14.15
CA GLN A 17 42.93 -34.76 14.78
C GLN A 17 42.39 -33.69 15.75
N LEU A 18 43.27 -33.06 16.54
CA LEU A 18 42.90 -31.94 17.41
C LEU A 18 42.33 -30.76 16.62
N VAL A 19 42.87 -30.45 15.44
CA VAL A 19 42.31 -29.40 14.57
C VAL A 19 40.86 -29.72 14.21
N PHE A 20 40.56 -30.94 13.76
CA PHE A 20 39.17 -31.33 13.45
C PHE A 20 38.24 -31.27 14.67
N GLU A 21 38.74 -31.60 15.87
CA GLU A 21 37.95 -31.49 17.11
C GLU A 21 37.70 -30.03 17.55
N HIS A 22 38.45 -29.04 17.06
CA HIS A 22 38.23 -27.63 17.40
C HIS A 22 37.55 -26.80 16.30
N ILE A 23 37.27 -27.40 15.14
CA ILE A 23 36.49 -26.74 14.09
C ILE A 23 35.01 -26.69 14.49
N ASP A 24 34.45 -25.49 14.50
CA ASP A 24 33.05 -25.17 14.82
C ASP A 24 32.05 -25.51 13.71
N THR A 25 32.57 -25.90 12.54
CA THR A 25 31.78 -26.28 11.39
C THR A 25 31.57 -27.81 11.40
N PRO A 26 30.33 -28.31 11.22
CA PRO A 26 30.07 -29.73 11.16
C PRO A 26 30.79 -30.41 9.98
N ILE A 27 31.65 -31.37 10.29
CA ILE A 27 32.43 -32.15 9.32
C ILE A 27 32.20 -33.64 9.58
N ILE A 28 31.90 -34.35 8.49
CA ILE A 28 31.66 -35.78 8.46
C ILE A 28 32.58 -36.40 7.43
N VAL A 29 33.28 -37.46 7.82
CA VAL A 29 34.14 -38.25 6.93
C VAL A 29 33.53 -39.64 6.81
N SER A 30 33.40 -40.14 5.58
CA SER A 30 32.91 -41.49 5.29
C SER A 30 33.84 -42.24 4.35
N ASN A 31 33.78 -43.57 4.38
CA ASN A 31 34.49 -44.42 3.42
C ASN A 31 33.83 -44.39 2.03
N LEU A 32 34.40 -45.09 1.05
CA LEU A 32 33.86 -45.15 -0.32
C LEU A 32 32.48 -45.85 -0.42
N ALA A 33 32.08 -46.61 0.60
CA ALA A 33 30.75 -47.18 0.73
C ALA A 33 29.75 -46.22 1.43
N ARG A 34 30.15 -44.96 1.68
CA ARG A 34 29.37 -43.92 2.38
C ARG A 34 28.98 -44.30 3.82
N GLN A 35 29.84 -45.06 4.49
CA GLN A 35 29.71 -45.38 5.91
C GLN A 35 30.58 -44.45 6.76
N PHE A 36 30.11 -44.03 7.92
CA PHE A 36 30.83 -43.12 8.80
C PHE A 36 32.20 -43.66 9.20
N VAL A 37 33.22 -42.82 9.02
CA VAL A 37 34.58 -43.02 9.53
C VAL A 37 34.83 -42.08 10.70
N TYR A 38 34.37 -40.83 10.59
CA TYR A 38 34.57 -39.83 11.64
C TYR A 38 33.51 -38.71 11.57
N MET A 39 33.18 -38.14 12.72
CA MET A 39 32.31 -36.98 12.88
C MET A 39 32.93 -36.07 13.95
N ASN A 40 33.12 -34.79 13.65
CA ASN A 40 33.68 -33.83 14.62
C ASN A 40 32.62 -33.38 15.65
N PRO A 41 33.00 -32.71 16.77
CA PRO A 41 32.04 -32.27 17.79
C PRO A 41 30.87 -31.46 17.23
N ALA A 42 31.15 -30.48 16.36
CA ALA A 42 30.10 -29.65 15.78
C ALA A 42 29.05 -30.47 15.01
N ALA A 43 29.45 -31.52 14.30
CA ALA A 43 28.51 -32.43 13.64
C ALA A 43 27.78 -33.35 14.62
N ARG A 44 28.45 -33.80 15.70
CA ARG A 44 27.80 -34.59 16.75
C ARG A 44 26.71 -33.77 17.46
N ASP A 45 27.00 -32.50 17.74
CA ASP A 45 26.05 -31.57 18.38
C ASP A 45 24.88 -31.25 17.45
N LEU A 46 25.14 -31.02 16.15
CA LEU A 46 24.08 -30.74 15.17
C LEU A 46 23.15 -31.93 14.95
N PHE A 47 23.71 -33.14 14.85
CA PHE A 47 22.94 -34.34 14.49
C PHE A 47 22.51 -35.20 15.70
N GLY A 48 23.02 -34.94 16.90
CA GLY A 48 22.68 -35.67 18.12
C GLY A 48 23.26 -37.10 18.19
N TYR A 49 24.27 -37.42 17.37
CA TYR A 49 24.89 -38.74 17.35
C TYR A 49 26.29 -38.72 17.97
N SER A 50 26.62 -39.72 18.80
CA SER A 50 28.01 -39.92 19.23
C SER A 50 28.79 -40.75 18.20
N ASN A 51 30.13 -40.62 18.17
CA ASN A 51 30.98 -41.41 17.26
C ASN A 51 30.77 -42.93 17.44
N ASN A 52 30.61 -43.40 18.68
CA ASN A 52 30.40 -44.82 18.96
C ASN A 52 29.05 -45.33 18.42
N ASP A 53 28.08 -44.43 18.24
CA ASP A 53 26.74 -44.80 17.76
C ASP A 53 26.64 -44.91 16.24
N VAL A 54 27.50 -44.20 15.49
CA VAL A 54 27.36 -44.09 14.03
C VAL A 54 28.54 -44.58 13.22
N VAL A 55 29.75 -44.69 13.77
CA VAL A 55 30.91 -45.22 13.02
C VAL A 55 30.60 -46.61 12.43
N GLY A 56 30.87 -46.79 11.14
CA GLY A 56 30.56 -48.00 10.38
C GLY A 56 29.11 -48.11 9.87
N LYS A 57 28.18 -47.28 10.36
CA LYS A 57 26.81 -47.22 9.82
C LYS A 57 26.76 -46.38 8.54
N SER A 58 25.70 -46.58 7.75
CA SER A 58 25.46 -45.78 6.54
C SER A 58 25.10 -44.34 6.89
N THR A 59 25.64 -43.38 6.13
CA THR A 59 25.32 -41.94 6.26
C THR A 59 23.90 -41.58 5.86
N ILE A 60 23.12 -42.52 5.27
CA ILE A 60 21.71 -42.31 4.93
C ILE A 60 20.86 -41.88 6.13
N VAL A 61 21.24 -42.29 7.35
CA VAL A 61 20.51 -41.96 8.58
C VAL A 61 20.41 -40.46 8.86
N LEU A 62 21.30 -39.65 8.28
CA LEU A 62 21.29 -38.20 8.40
C LEU A 62 20.26 -37.54 7.49
N TYR A 63 19.81 -38.21 6.43
CA TYR A 63 18.94 -37.62 5.43
C TYR A 63 17.49 -37.79 5.86
N ALA A 64 16.67 -36.74 5.67
CA ALA A 64 15.24 -36.84 5.90
C ALA A 64 14.54 -37.71 4.84
N HIS A 65 15.10 -37.74 3.62
CA HIS A 65 14.58 -38.47 2.47
C HIS A 65 15.68 -39.29 1.78
N ASP A 66 15.44 -40.59 1.60
CA ASP A 66 16.38 -41.52 0.95
C ASP A 66 16.75 -41.06 -0.49
N SER A 67 15.81 -40.43 -1.20
CA SER A 67 16.05 -39.87 -2.54
C SER A 67 17.15 -38.82 -2.57
N ASP A 68 17.29 -38.02 -1.50
CA ASP A 68 18.36 -37.01 -1.42
C ASP A 68 19.71 -37.68 -1.20
N TYR A 69 19.77 -38.73 -0.38
CA TYR A 69 20.97 -39.53 -0.21
C TYR A 69 21.45 -40.14 -1.53
N ASP A 70 20.55 -40.70 -2.34
CA ASP A 70 20.89 -41.28 -3.64
C ASP A 70 21.36 -40.20 -4.62
N LYS A 71 20.66 -39.07 -4.68
CA LYS A 71 21.03 -37.92 -5.51
C LYS A 71 22.42 -37.39 -5.16
N GLN A 72 22.76 -37.27 -3.87
CA GLN A 72 24.10 -36.83 -3.45
C GLN A 72 25.18 -37.89 -3.73
N GLY A 73 24.85 -39.18 -3.68
CA GLY A 73 25.73 -40.26 -4.12
C GLY A 73 26.12 -40.13 -5.58
N LEU A 74 25.14 -39.87 -6.46
CA LEU A 74 25.39 -39.70 -7.90
C LEU A 74 26.15 -38.41 -8.22
N ARG A 75 25.92 -37.32 -7.47
CA ARG A 75 26.49 -36.00 -7.79
C ARG A 75 27.84 -35.70 -7.15
N ARG A 76 28.10 -36.18 -5.92
CA ARG A 76 29.23 -35.71 -5.10
C ARG A 76 30.01 -36.82 -4.39
N PHE A 77 29.30 -37.83 -3.91
CA PHE A 77 29.89 -38.88 -3.08
C PHE A 77 30.09 -40.17 -3.88
N ASN A 78 30.82 -40.04 -4.99
CA ASN A 78 31.24 -41.17 -5.83
C ASN A 78 32.71 -41.02 -6.26
N ALA A 79 33.30 -42.12 -6.71
CA ALA A 79 34.72 -42.20 -7.06
C ALA A 79 35.17 -41.28 -8.21
N HIS A 80 34.23 -40.83 -9.05
CA HIS A 80 34.51 -40.09 -10.28
C HIS A 80 34.47 -38.58 -10.12
N THR A 81 33.95 -38.09 -8.99
CA THR A 81 33.80 -36.66 -8.70
C THR A 81 34.96 -36.15 -7.84
N ASN A 82 35.29 -34.87 -7.98
CA ASN A 82 36.25 -34.19 -7.11
C ASN A 82 35.49 -33.47 -5.99
N TYR A 83 36.22 -32.96 -4.99
CA TYR A 83 35.67 -32.01 -4.03
C TYR A 83 34.91 -30.89 -4.76
N SER A 84 33.65 -30.67 -4.38
CA SER A 84 32.80 -29.65 -4.98
C SER A 84 32.62 -28.48 -4.03
N GLU A 85 33.01 -27.29 -4.47
CA GLU A 85 32.72 -26.03 -3.79
C GLU A 85 31.27 -25.57 -3.98
N SER A 86 30.56 -26.11 -4.97
CA SER A 86 29.13 -25.83 -5.12
C SER A 86 28.38 -26.33 -3.89
N THR A 87 27.39 -25.58 -3.41
CA THR A 87 26.60 -25.97 -2.25
C THR A 87 25.20 -26.39 -2.66
N ASP A 88 24.71 -27.54 -2.17
CA ASP A 88 23.31 -27.94 -2.31
C ASP A 88 22.61 -27.79 -0.95
N THR A 89 21.36 -27.35 -0.94
CA THR A 89 20.52 -27.40 0.26
C THR A 89 19.77 -28.72 0.28
N VAL A 90 19.85 -29.46 1.39
CA VAL A 90 19.25 -30.78 1.57
C VAL A 90 18.50 -30.83 2.90
N ASP A 91 17.42 -31.60 2.96
CA ASP A 91 16.71 -31.88 4.21
C ASP A 91 17.42 -32.99 4.98
N TYR A 92 17.97 -32.61 6.13
CA TYR A 92 18.65 -33.49 7.07
C TYR A 92 17.77 -33.74 8.29
N LYS A 93 18.05 -34.81 9.01
CA LYS A 93 17.35 -35.23 10.21
C LYS A 93 18.35 -35.58 11.31
N ASN A 94 18.11 -35.11 12.52
CA ASN A 94 18.91 -35.48 13.69
C ASN A 94 18.43 -36.80 14.34
N SER A 95 19.12 -37.26 15.38
CA SER A 95 18.80 -38.47 16.15
C SER A 95 17.37 -38.51 16.67
N ASP A 96 16.83 -37.35 17.03
CA ASP A 96 15.52 -37.18 17.64
C ASP A 96 14.39 -37.07 16.60
N GLY A 97 14.76 -37.08 15.31
CA GLY A 97 13.82 -37.01 14.20
C GLY A 97 13.48 -35.60 13.72
N HIS A 98 14.06 -34.55 14.31
CA HIS A 98 13.87 -33.17 13.87
C HIS A 98 14.54 -32.94 12.52
N ILE A 99 13.79 -32.34 11.59
CA ILE A 99 14.24 -32.06 10.23
C ILE A 99 14.71 -30.61 10.12
N PHE A 100 15.86 -30.38 9.49
CA PHE A 100 16.44 -29.07 9.25
C PHE A 100 17.06 -28.97 7.85
N LYS A 101 17.19 -27.74 7.33
CA LYS A 101 17.82 -27.46 6.04
C LYS A 101 19.34 -27.35 6.22
N GLY A 102 20.08 -28.33 5.70
CA GLY A 102 21.54 -28.29 5.68
C GLY A 102 22.09 -27.86 4.33
N GLN A 103 22.98 -26.88 4.32
CA GLN A 103 23.81 -26.54 3.17
C GLN A 103 25.01 -27.48 3.15
N LEU A 104 25.07 -28.34 2.14
CA LEU A 104 26.11 -29.34 1.94
C LEU A 104 27.19 -28.83 0.98
N SER A 105 28.45 -28.89 1.42
CA SER A 105 29.65 -28.83 0.58
C SER A 105 30.54 -30.05 0.84
N GLY A 106 31.31 -30.50 -0.15
CA GLY A 106 32.12 -31.70 0.03
C GLY A 106 32.29 -32.53 -1.25
N GLY A 107 32.99 -33.65 -1.11
CA GLY A 107 33.22 -34.61 -2.19
C GLY A 107 34.34 -35.59 -1.86
N ALA A 108 34.88 -36.26 -2.89
CA ALA A 108 35.94 -37.24 -2.73
C ALA A 108 37.29 -36.60 -2.37
N ILE A 109 37.91 -37.12 -1.31
CA ILE A 109 39.34 -36.90 -1.01
C ILE A 109 40.13 -37.99 -1.72
N LYS A 110 41.10 -37.58 -2.52
CA LYS A 110 41.94 -38.46 -3.34
C LYS A 110 43.37 -38.49 -2.81
N ASP A 111 44.04 -39.61 -2.97
CA ASP A 111 45.48 -39.72 -2.71
C ASP A 111 46.30 -39.03 -3.82
N GLN A 112 47.64 -39.11 -3.70
CA GLN A 112 48.58 -38.50 -4.64
C GLN A 112 48.45 -39.07 -6.07
N ASP A 113 47.94 -40.29 -6.21
CA ASP A 113 47.69 -40.95 -7.49
C ASP A 113 46.29 -40.64 -8.06
N GLY A 114 45.52 -39.79 -7.37
CA GLY A 114 44.18 -39.38 -7.79
C GLY A 114 43.09 -40.42 -7.50
N LYS A 115 43.39 -41.46 -6.72
CA LYS A 115 42.43 -42.49 -6.33
C LYS A 115 41.64 -42.03 -5.09
N PRO A 116 40.30 -42.12 -5.09
CA PRO A 116 39.49 -41.70 -3.96
C PRO A 116 39.72 -42.61 -2.75
N GLN A 117 39.91 -42.00 -1.58
CA GLN A 117 40.15 -42.69 -0.31
C GLN A 117 38.96 -42.52 0.65
N PHE A 118 38.44 -41.29 0.76
CA PHE A 118 37.33 -40.95 1.64
C PHE A 118 36.40 -39.94 0.97
N PHE A 119 35.22 -39.77 1.53
CA PHE A 119 34.38 -38.61 1.28
C PHE A 119 34.38 -37.69 2.49
N VAL A 120 34.44 -36.39 2.25
CA VAL A 120 34.22 -35.38 3.28
C VAL A 120 32.95 -34.60 2.96
N ALA A 121 32.10 -34.45 3.96
CA ALA A 121 30.89 -33.64 3.92
C ALA A 121 30.97 -32.57 5.01
N ILE A 122 30.75 -31.32 4.61
CA ILE A 122 30.64 -30.16 5.47
C ILE A 122 29.19 -29.71 5.40
N ILE A 123 28.49 -29.69 6.54
CA ILE A 123 27.05 -29.43 6.58
C ILE A 123 26.78 -28.24 7.49
N LYS A 124 26.26 -27.15 6.94
CA LYS A 124 25.88 -25.97 7.72
C LYS A 124 24.37 -25.89 7.83
N ASP A 125 23.82 -25.79 9.04
CA ASP A 125 22.39 -25.52 9.20
C ASP A 125 22.08 -24.10 8.66
N VAL A 126 21.17 -24.04 7.70
CA VAL A 126 20.71 -22.83 7.02
C VAL A 126 19.20 -22.65 7.14
N SER A 127 18.54 -23.34 8.06
CA SER A 127 17.09 -23.31 8.24
C SER A 127 16.55 -21.89 8.42
N ASN A 128 17.15 -21.10 9.30
CA ASN A 128 16.76 -19.71 9.53
C ASN A 128 16.96 -18.84 8.27
N ARG A 129 18.07 -19.03 7.55
CA ARG A 129 18.35 -18.31 6.30
C ARG A 129 17.29 -18.61 5.24
N VAL A 130 16.99 -19.90 5.02
CA VAL A 130 15.99 -20.33 4.04
C VAL A 130 14.60 -19.82 4.42
N ALA A 131 14.23 -19.87 5.71
CA ALA A 131 12.97 -19.33 6.19
C ALA A 131 12.86 -17.81 5.95
N ALA A 132 13.94 -17.05 6.18
CA ALA A 132 13.99 -15.62 5.92
C ALA A 132 13.87 -15.29 4.42
N GLU A 133 14.55 -16.05 3.55
CA GLU A 133 14.42 -15.91 2.09
C GLU A 133 12.98 -16.16 1.61
N VAL A 134 12.32 -17.20 2.15
CA VAL A 134 10.90 -17.48 1.87
C VAL A 134 10.00 -16.34 2.34
N ALA A 135 10.23 -15.82 3.55
CA ALA A 135 9.46 -14.70 4.08
C ALA A 135 9.63 -13.43 3.24
N LEU A 136 10.85 -13.15 2.77
CA LEU A 136 11.12 -12.01 1.88
C LEU A 136 10.40 -12.15 0.54
N ASN A 137 10.39 -13.35 -0.06
CA ASN A 137 9.65 -13.62 -1.30
C ASN A 137 8.13 -13.47 -1.12
N LYS A 138 7.58 -13.94 0.01
CA LYS A 138 6.18 -13.74 0.38
C LYS A 138 5.87 -12.25 0.56
N LEU A 139 6.72 -11.51 1.28
CA LEU A 139 6.60 -10.06 1.44
C LEU A 139 6.54 -9.41 0.06
N HIS A 140 7.53 -9.61 -0.81
CA HIS A 140 7.54 -9.04 -2.16
C HIS A 140 6.23 -9.32 -2.95
N THR A 141 5.67 -10.53 -2.81
CA THR A 141 4.41 -10.90 -3.46
C THR A 141 3.21 -10.11 -2.89
N ILE A 142 3.11 -9.99 -1.56
CA ILE A 142 2.06 -9.19 -0.89
C ILE A 142 2.14 -7.73 -1.34
N THR A 143 3.36 -7.18 -1.39
CA THR A 143 3.59 -5.77 -1.61
C THR A 143 3.40 -5.36 -3.07
N SER A 144 3.69 -6.27 -4.02
CA SER A 144 3.53 -6.04 -5.46
C SER A 144 2.15 -6.38 -6.00
N SER A 145 1.33 -7.14 -5.24
CA SER A 145 -0.05 -7.45 -5.62
C SER A 145 -0.85 -6.19 -5.92
N ARG A 146 -1.76 -6.22 -6.91
CA ARG A 146 -2.69 -5.12 -7.22
C ARG A 146 -4.09 -5.34 -6.65
N ASP A 147 -4.38 -6.56 -6.22
CA ASP A 147 -5.72 -6.98 -5.81
C ASP A 147 -6.01 -6.70 -4.33
N LEU A 148 -4.96 -6.41 -3.55
CA LEU A 148 -5.09 -6.10 -2.12
C LEU A 148 -5.21 -4.59 -1.89
N ASN A 149 -6.21 -4.19 -1.11
CA ASN A 149 -6.29 -2.84 -0.54
C ASN A 149 -5.31 -2.67 0.63
N PHE A 150 -5.16 -1.44 1.13
CA PHE A 150 -4.20 -1.12 2.20
C PHE A 150 -4.35 -2.01 3.44
N GLU A 151 -5.57 -2.14 3.96
CA GLU A 151 -5.86 -2.96 5.14
C GLU A 151 -5.49 -4.43 4.93
N GLN A 152 -5.90 -4.99 3.79
CA GLN A 152 -5.62 -6.38 3.44
C GLN A 152 -4.11 -6.65 3.35
N ARG A 153 -3.33 -5.70 2.79
CA ARG A 153 -1.87 -5.83 2.74
C ARG A 153 -1.25 -5.82 4.12
N VAL A 154 -1.64 -4.88 4.99
CA VAL A 154 -1.07 -4.81 6.34
C VAL A 154 -1.41 -6.08 7.13
N LYS A 155 -2.66 -6.58 7.06
CA LYS A 155 -3.04 -7.85 7.67
C LYS A 155 -2.23 -9.03 7.12
N ALA A 156 -1.97 -9.08 5.82
CA ALA A 156 -1.14 -10.13 5.23
C ALA A 156 0.31 -10.10 5.74
N ILE A 157 0.89 -8.91 5.94
CA ILE A 157 2.24 -8.75 6.51
C ILE A 157 2.27 -9.15 7.98
N LEU A 158 1.23 -8.78 8.75
CA LEU A 158 1.10 -9.21 10.13
C LEU A 158 1.02 -10.75 10.21
N ASN A 159 0.18 -11.40 9.40
CA ASN A 159 0.10 -12.86 9.35
C ASN A 159 1.44 -13.50 8.96
N LEU A 160 2.13 -12.94 7.97
CA LEU A 160 3.46 -13.41 7.55
C LEU A 160 4.49 -13.32 8.69
N GLY A 161 4.49 -12.21 9.43
CA GLY A 161 5.35 -12.05 10.60
C GLY A 161 4.99 -13.02 11.72
N CYS A 162 3.71 -13.21 12.00
CA CYS A 162 3.26 -14.18 13.01
C CYS A 162 3.74 -15.60 12.67
N GLU A 163 3.59 -16.02 11.40
CA GLU A 163 4.06 -17.32 10.90
C GLU A 163 5.59 -17.45 11.03
N HIS A 164 6.34 -16.44 10.58
CA HIS A 164 7.80 -16.52 10.50
C HIS A 164 8.48 -16.44 11.87
N PHE A 165 8.02 -15.54 12.74
CA PHE A 165 8.63 -15.35 14.07
C PHE A 165 8.12 -16.35 15.11
N GLY A 166 7.06 -17.11 14.79
CA GLY A 166 6.39 -17.99 15.75
C GLY A 166 5.73 -17.21 16.89
N LEU A 167 5.22 -16.01 16.57
CA LEU A 167 4.57 -15.10 17.52
C LEU A 167 3.13 -14.89 17.08
N PRO A 168 2.13 -15.42 17.80
CA PRO A 168 0.76 -15.47 17.31
C PRO A 168 0.06 -14.11 17.20
N ILE A 169 0.55 -13.10 17.92
CA ILE A 169 -0.07 -11.78 17.98
C ILE A 169 0.77 -10.79 17.18
N GLY A 170 0.19 -10.14 16.18
CA GLY A 170 0.84 -9.12 15.36
C GLY A 170 0.07 -7.81 15.41
N ILE A 171 0.73 -6.68 15.65
CA ILE A 171 0.09 -5.38 15.81
C ILE A 171 0.84 -4.31 15.02
N PHE A 172 0.10 -3.57 14.21
CA PHE A 172 0.49 -2.28 13.69
C PHE A 172 -0.21 -1.18 14.49
N SER A 173 0.58 -0.28 15.06
CA SER A 173 0.09 0.81 15.91
C SER A 173 0.53 2.18 15.43
N LYS A 174 -0.24 3.19 15.82
CA LYS A 174 0.14 4.60 15.77
C LYS A 174 0.48 5.06 17.19
N ILE A 175 1.53 5.86 17.33
CA ILE A 175 1.90 6.48 18.61
C ILE A 175 1.77 7.99 18.47
N ASP A 176 0.95 8.59 19.32
CA ASP A 176 0.70 10.04 19.34
C ASP A 176 0.64 10.53 20.79
N ASN A 177 1.53 11.44 21.19
CA ASN A 177 1.61 12.02 22.54
C ASN A 177 1.52 10.98 23.68
N GLN A 178 2.40 9.97 23.68
CA GLN A 178 2.40 8.85 24.64
C GLN A 178 1.15 7.95 24.61
N LYS A 179 0.23 8.14 23.67
CA LYS A 179 -0.88 7.21 23.43
C LYS A 179 -0.50 6.22 22.34
N TYR A 180 -0.66 4.95 22.65
CA TYR A 180 -0.51 3.84 21.72
C TYR A 180 -1.89 3.44 21.19
N VAL A 181 -2.12 3.58 19.89
CA VAL A 181 -3.42 3.29 19.26
C VAL A 181 -3.25 2.17 18.24
N ILE A 182 -3.95 1.06 18.43
CA ILE A 182 -3.95 -0.05 17.48
C ILE A 182 -4.61 0.41 16.18
N GLN A 183 -3.89 0.28 15.06
CA GLN A 183 -4.43 0.54 13.73
C GLN A 183 -4.96 -0.76 13.12
N TYR A 184 -4.13 -1.80 13.11
CA TYR A 184 -4.53 -3.16 12.70
C TYR A 184 -3.86 -4.18 13.62
N ALA A 185 -4.55 -5.28 13.87
CA ALA A 185 -4.04 -6.39 14.65
C ALA A 185 -4.41 -7.73 14.01
N VAL A 186 -3.61 -8.74 14.32
CA VAL A 186 -3.86 -10.16 14.12
C VAL A 186 -3.73 -10.79 15.50
N HIS A 187 -4.76 -11.52 15.93
CA HIS A 187 -4.81 -12.21 17.20
C HIS A 187 -5.54 -13.55 17.02
N PRO A 188 -5.10 -14.67 17.64
CA PRO A 188 -5.76 -15.97 17.49
C PRO A 188 -7.25 -15.97 17.82
N ASP A 189 -7.62 -15.31 18.92
CA ASP A 189 -9.02 -15.18 19.38
C ASP A 189 -9.72 -13.90 18.89
N ASP A 190 -9.11 -13.17 17.96
CA ASP A 190 -9.62 -11.88 17.43
C ASP A 190 -9.98 -10.85 18.53
N ALA A 191 -9.27 -10.90 19.66
CA ALA A 191 -9.56 -10.11 20.86
C ALA A 191 -9.05 -8.65 20.81
N LEU A 192 -8.46 -8.22 19.69
CA LEU A 192 -7.84 -6.91 19.55
C LEU A 192 -8.48 -6.11 18.41
N ASP A 193 -9.35 -5.17 18.78
CA ASP A 193 -10.01 -4.27 17.84
C ASP A 193 -9.12 -3.10 17.39
N SER A 194 -9.33 -2.67 16.14
CA SER A 194 -8.79 -1.41 15.63
C SER A 194 -9.36 -0.22 16.42
N GLY A 195 -8.50 0.74 16.78
CA GLY A 195 -8.85 1.93 17.56
C GLY A 195 -8.67 1.78 19.07
N LEU A 196 -8.43 0.57 19.59
CA LEU A 196 -8.09 0.39 21.00
C LEU A 196 -6.83 1.19 21.36
N THR A 197 -6.90 1.86 22.52
CA THR A 197 -5.87 2.80 22.97
C THR A 197 -5.30 2.38 24.32
N PHE A 198 -3.98 2.45 24.43
CA PHE A 198 -3.21 2.15 25.63
C PHE A 198 -2.25 3.31 25.93
N ASP A 199 -1.79 3.40 27.18
CA ASP A 199 -0.62 4.23 27.50
C ASP A 199 0.63 3.56 26.93
N LEU A 200 1.46 4.30 26.19
CA LEU A 200 2.70 3.80 25.62
C LEU A 200 3.59 3.14 26.69
N GLY A 201 3.69 3.75 27.88
CA GLY A 201 4.49 3.22 29.00
C GLY A 201 3.98 1.89 29.54
N ALA A 202 2.71 1.54 29.29
CA ALA A 202 2.13 0.25 29.65
C ALA A 202 2.35 -0.85 28.59
N THR A 203 3.01 -0.53 27.47
CA THR A 203 3.30 -1.46 26.37
C THR A 203 4.80 -1.69 26.21
N TYR A 204 5.21 -2.86 25.72
CA TYR A 204 6.62 -3.08 25.36
C TYR A 204 7.11 -2.18 24.21
N CYS A 205 6.20 -1.60 23.44
CA CYS A 205 6.52 -0.62 22.40
C CYS A 205 7.21 0.63 22.96
N SER A 206 7.13 0.90 24.27
CA SER A 206 7.94 1.93 24.93
C SER A 206 9.44 1.70 24.76
N HIS A 207 9.91 0.44 24.76
CA HIS A 207 11.32 0.11 24.55
C HIS A 207 11.77 0.40 23.12
N VAL A 208 10.96 0.03 22.14
CA VAL A 208 11.17 0.38 20.71
C VAL A 208 11.13 1.90 20.53
N TYR A 209 10.23 2.57 21.25
CA TYR A 209 10.12 4.03 21.23
C TYR A 209 11.41 4.69 21.73
N GLN A 210 11.88 4.30 22.91
CA GLN A 210 13.08 4.86 23.54
C GLN A 210 14.37 4.53 22.77
N ALA A 211 14.52 3.30 22.28
CA ALA A 211 15.71 2.88 21.55
C ALA A 211 15.79 3.49 20.13
N ASN A 212 14.66 3.90 19.56
CA ASN A 212 14.57 4.29 18.14
C ASN A 212 15.06 3.19 17.19
N ASP A 213 14.95 1.94 17.61
CA ASP A 213 15.43 0.79 16.87
C ASP A 213 14.62 -0.46 17.27
N VAL A 214 14.83 -1.56 16.53
CA VAL A 214 14.22 -2.86 16.82
C VAL A 214 14.56 -3.31 18.24
N GLN A 215 13.58 -3.85 18.96
CA GLN A 215 13.78 -4.50 20.25
C GLN A 215 13.13 -5.88 20.25
N GLY A 216 13.85 -6.86 20.79
CA GLY A 216 13.39 -8.25 20.90
C GLY A 216 13.66 -8.81 22.30
N PHE A 217 12.65 -9.50 22.85
CA PHE A 217 12.70 -10.23 24.11
C PHE A 217 12.08 -11.60 23.88
N ASN A 218 12.86 -12.68 23.96
CA ASN A 218 12.36 -14.03 23.67
C ASN A 218 11.84 -14.78 24.90
N HIS A 219 12.16 -14.29 26.11
CA HIS A 219 11.69 -14.81 27.39
C HIS A 219 11.68 -13.67 28.43
N VAL A 220 10.55 -12.98 28.57
CA VAL A 220 10.42 -11.76 29.36
C VAL A 220 10.64 -11.98 30.85
N SER A 221 10.04 -13.02 31.46
CA SER A 221 10.21 -13.31 32.90
C SER A 221 11.65 -13.57 33.30
N HIS A 222 12.50 -14.02 32.35
CA HIS A 222 13.93 -14.23 32.52
C HIS A 222 14.79 -13.08 31.97
N SER A 223 14.20 -11.90 31.74
CA SER A 223 14.87 -10.74 31.16
C SER A 223 14.88 -9.52 32.08
N ARG A 224 15.60 -8.47 31.65
CA ARG A 224 15.67 -7.17 32.34
C ARG A 224 14.32 -6.44 32.45
N ILE A 225 13.29 -6.88 31.70
CA ILE A 225 11.96 -6.25 31.68
C ILE A 225 10.89 -7.10 32.38
N ALA A 226 11.28 -8.10 33.17
CA ALA A 226 10.34 -8.98 33.89
C ALA A 226 9.34 -8.25 34.80
N THR A 227 9.67 -7.04 35.27
CA THR A 227 8.80 -6.21 36.11
C THR A 227 7.97 -5.19 35.32
N HIS A 228 8.04 -5.21 33.99
CA HIS A 228 7.33 -4.23 33.15
C HIS A 228 5.80 -4.42 33.27
N PRO A 229 4.99 -3.34 33.38
CA PRO A 229 3.54 -3.43 33.57
C PRO A 229 2.81 -4.26 32.50
N CYS A 230 3.30 -4.21 31.27
CA CYS A 230 2.79 -5.02 30.15
C CYS A 230 2.82 -6.53 30.47
N PHE A 231 3.87 -7.02 31.13
CA PHE A 231 3.98 -8.43 31.50
C PHE A 231 2.90 -8.82 32.50
N SER A 232 2.73 -8.03 33.58
CA SER A 232 1.72 -8.30 34.60
C SER A 232 0.29 -8.19 34.09
N ASN A 233 0.03 -7.29 33.13
CA ASN A 233 -1.31 -7.04 32.62
C ASN A 233 -1.74 -8.00 31.49
N PHE A 234 -0.80 -8.42 30.65
CA PHE A 234 -1.10 -9.17 29.42
C PHE A 234 -0.42 -10.54 29.33
N GLY A 235 0.52 -10.86 30.22
CA GLY A 235 1.17 -12.18 30.28
C GLY A 235 2.03 -12.52 29.06
N LEU A 236 2.53 -11.52 28.33
CA LEU A 236 3.30 -11.72 27.09
C LEU A 236 4.77 -12.06 27.40
N GLU A 237 5.19 -13.30 27.11
CA GLU A 237 6.55 -13.80 27.34
C GLU A 237 7.54 -13.58 26.21
N ALA A 238 7.06 -13.35 25.00
CA ALA A 238 7.92 -13.00 23.88
C ALA A 238 7.40 -11.75 23.16
N TYR A 239 8.33 -10.93 22.68
CA TYR A 239 8.06 -9.68 21.98
C TYR A 239 9.17 -9.37 20.97
N LEU A 240 8.79 -8.97 19.76
CA LEU A 240 9.68 -8.42 18.75
C LEU A 240 8.99 -7.23 18.09
N GLY A 241 9.62 -6.05 18.11
CA GLY A 241 9.01 -4.86 17.54
C GLY A 241 10.00 -3.90 16.89
N ALA A 242 9.54 -3.18 15.88
CA ALA A 242 10.30 -2.22 15.10
C ALA A 242 9.54 -0.88 14.96
N PRO A 243 10.25 0.26 14.93
CA PRO A 243 9.64 1.56 14.71
C PRO A 243 9.18 1.70 13.25
N ILE A 244 8.01 2.30 13.05
CA ILE A 244 7.52 2.69 11.72
C ILE A 244 7.76 4.18 11.53
N PHE A 245 8.38 4.52 10.41
CA PHE A 245 8.58 5.90 9.98
C PHE A 245 7.77 6.19 8.73
N VAL A 246 7.17 7.38 8.70
CA VAL A 246 6.46 7.94 7.53
C VAL A 246 7.07 9.30 7.30
N ASP A 247 7.64 9.53 6.11
CA ASP A 247 8.32 10.78 5.73
C ASP A 247 9.38 11.25 6.74
N GLY A 248 10.17 10.30 7.26
CA GLY A 248 11.23 10.57 8.24
C GLY A 248 10.74 10.88 9.66
N LYS A 249 9.43 10.92 9.90
CA LYS A 249 8.84 11.09 11.23
C LYS A 249 8.36 9.75 11.77
N ARG A 250 8.57 9.52 13.06
CA ARG A 250 8.07 8.31 13.72
C ARG A 250 6.54 8.34 13.75
N PHE A 251 5.92 7.31 13.17
CA PHE A 251 4.48 7.15 13.14
C PHE A 251 3.97 6.24 14.27
N GLY A 252 4.69 5.16 14.54
CA GLY A 252 4.29 4.16 15.53
C GLY A 252 5.21 2.95 15.52
N THR A 253 4.66 1.75 15.76
CA THR A 253 5.43 0.50 15.75
C THR A 253 4.69 -0.62 15.03
N LEU A 254 5.48 -1.50 14.43
CA LEU A 254 5.07 -2.85 14.05
C LEU A 254 5.63 -3.80 15.10
N ASN A 255 4.80 -4.65 15.69
CA ASN A 255 5.25 -5.58 16.71
C ASN A 255 4.54 -6.92 16.67
N PHE A 256 5.22 -7.92 17.20
CA PHE A 256 4.80 -9.30 17.29
C PHE A 256 5.03 -9.79 18.72
N SER A 257 4.11 -10.59 19.26
CA SER A 257 4.20 -11.06 20.64
C SER A 257 3.54 -12.43 20.84
N SER A 258 3.90 -13.08 21.95
CA SER A 258 3.36 -14.38 22.37
C SER A 258 3.21 -14.44 23.89
N PRO A 259 2.19 -15.12 24.42
CA PRO A 259 2.11 -15.51 25.82
C PRO A 259 3.18 -16.55 26.24
N GLU A 260 3.77 -17.24 25.26
CA GLU A 260 4.81 -18.24 25.49
C GLU A 260 6.20 -17.72 25.11
N SER A 261 7.24 -18.21 25.79
CA SER A 261 8.63 -17.92 25.41
C SER A 261 8.96 -18.54 24.05
N THR A 262 9.91 -17.96 23.32
CA THR A 262 10.35 -18.45 22.01
C THR A 262 11.88 -18.58 21.92
N ARG A 263 12.35 -19.10 20.79
CA ARG A 263 13.79 -19.14 20.47
C ARG A 263 14.40 -17.73 20.50
N SER A 264 15.69 -17.64 20.72
CA SER A 264 16.39 -16.36 20.59
C SER A 264 16.22 -15.76 19.19
N PHE A 265 15.98 -14.45 19.13
CA PHE A 265 15.93 -13.72 17.88
C PHE A 265 17.33 -13.57 17.30
N THR A 266 17.48 -13.94 16.04
CA THR A 266 18.71 -13.82 15.25
C THR A 266 18.82 -12.43 14.65
N GLY A 267 20.01 -12.08 14.15
CA GLY A 267 20.17 -10.84 13.37
C GLY A 267 19.28 -10.80 12.12
N GLN A 268 18.94 -11.95 11.55
CA GLN A 268 18.02 -12.04 10.41
C GLN A 268 16.58 -11.68 10.80
N ASP A 269 16.13 -12.10 11.99
CA ASP A 269 14.79 -11.75 12.48
C ASP A 269 14.66 -10.23 12.71
N VAL A 270 15.71 -9.63 13.27
CA VAL A 270 15.80 -8.18 13.51
C VAL A 270 15.72 -7.39 12.21
N GLU A 271 16.48 -7.79 11.20
CA GLU A 271 16.44 -7.12 9.89
C GLU A 271 15.10 -7.35 9.17
N LEU A 272 14.52 -8.54 9.26
CA LEU A 272 13.24 -8.82 8.61
C LEU A 272 12.09 -8.00 9.22
N VAL A 273 12.00 -7.88 10.55
CA VAL A 273 10.96 -7.06 11.20
C VAL A 273 11.17 -5.57 10.90
N ARG A 274 12.42 -5.11 10.78
CA ARG A 274 12.76 -3.75 10.32
C ARG A 274 12.20 -3.52 8.92
N MET A 275 12.47 -4.42 7.99
CA MET A 275 11.95 -4.35 6.61
C MET A 275 10.42 -4.35 6.56
N PHE A 276 9.74 -5.14 7.42
CA PHE A 276 8.28 -5.13 7.48
C PHE A 276 7.75 -3.77 7.95
N ALA A 277 8.37 -3.19 8.99
CA ALA A 277 7.99 -1.87 9.51
C ALA A 277 8.24 -0.74 8.50
N GLU A 278 9.40 -0.76 7.82
CA GLU A 278 9.73 0.16 6.73
C GLU A 278 8.72 0.06 5.60
N TRP A 279 8.33 -1.17 5.21
CA TRP A 279 7.34 -1.36 4.16
C TRP A 279 5.98 -0.77 4.54
N VAL A 280 5.50 -1.03 5.76
CA VAL A 280 4.24 -0.45 6.26
C VAL A 280 4.33 1.09 6.24
N GLY A 281 5.47 1.65 6.64
CA GLY A 281 5.74 3.08 6.56
C GLY A 281 5.66 3.65 5.13
N HIS A 282 6.30 2.99 4.17
CA HIS A 282 6.26 3.38 2.76
C HIS A 282 4.85 3.31 2.18
N GLU A 283 4.09 2.27 2.51
CA GLU A 283 2.71 2.13 2.01
C GLU A 283 1.78 3.20 2.60
N LEU A 284 1.98 3.59 3.86
CA LEU A 284 1.27 4.72 4.48
C LEU A 284 1.57 6.04 3.76
N ALA A 285 2.84 6.34 3.51
CA ALA A 285 3.26 7.54 2.78
C ALA A 285 2.61 7.59 1.39
N ARG A 286 2.70 6.48 0.65
CA ARG A 286 2.10 6.34 -0.68
C ARG A 286 0.58 6.53 -0.65
N ASN A 287 -0.12 5.98 0.34
CA ASN A 287 -1.56 6.14 0.45
C ASN A 287 -1.95 7.60 0.77
N ASN A 288 -1.16 8.29 1.60
CA ASN A 288 -1.33 9.72 1.87
C ASN A 288 -1.12 10.55 0.60
N ASP A 289 -0.08 10.27 -0.19
CA ASP A 289 0.20 10.95 -1.45
C ASP A 289 -0.93 10.76 -2.47
N ILE A 290 -1.44 9.53 -2.62
CA ILE A 290 -2.56 9.24 -3.52
C ILE A 290 -3.81 10.01 -3.09
N SER A 291 -4.10 10.05 -1.79
CA SER A 291 -5.22 10.80 -1.24
C SER A 291 -5.08 12.31 -1.49
N ALA A 292 -3.90 12.87 -1.21
CA ALA A 292 -3.60 14.29 -1.43
C ALA A 292 -3.69 14.66 -2.92
N LEU A 293 -3.13 13.83 -3.80
CA LEU A 293 -3.19 14.02 -5.25
C LEU A 293 -4.64 14.00 -5.75
N LYS A 294 -5.45 13.06 -5.26
CA LYS A 294 -6.88 12.98 -5.61
C LYS A 294 -7.61 14.24 -5.18
N HIS A 295 -7.38 14.70 -3.95
CA HIS A 295 -7.99 15.93 -3.43
C HIS A 295 -7.58 17.17 -4.24
N ALA A 296 -6.29 17.30 -4.57
CA ALA A 296 -5.78 18.40 -5.40
C ALA A 296 -6.38 18.37 -6.82
N HIS A 297 -6.50 17.18 -7.42
CA HIS A 297 -7.15 17.01 -8.72
C HIS A 297 -8.64 17.41 -8.67
N ASP A 298 -9.37 17.00 -7.64
CA ASP A 298 -10.79 17.36 -7.49
C ASP A 298 -10.96 18.88 -7.29
N GLN A 299 -10.07 19.52 -6.52
CA GLN A 299 -10.05 20.99 -6.37
C GLN A 299 -9.74 21.70 -7.69
N LEU A 300 -8.73 21.24 -8.44
CA LEU A 300 -8.40 21.79 -9.75
C LEU A 300 -9.57 21.63 -10.73
N LYS A 301 -10.29 20.51 -10.70
CA LYS A 301 -11.50 20.32 -11.50
C LYS A 301 -12.58 21.34 -11.16
N VAL A 302 -12.82 21.64 -9.89
CA VAL A 302 -13.80 22.64 -9.49
C VAL A 302 -13.37 24.02 -9.99
N VAL A 303 -12.14 24.45 -9.71
CA VAL A 303 -11.63 25.76 -10.13
C VAL A 303 -11.62 25.92 -11.65
N ALA A 304 -11.22 24.88 -12.39
CA ALA A 304 -11.16 24.92 -13.84
C ALA A 304 -12.54 24.93 -14.51
N ASN A 305 -13.59 24.43 -13.85
CA ASN A 305 -14.90 24.24 -14.48
C ASN A 305 -16.01 25.14 -13.91
N THR A 306 -15.81 25.79 -12.77
CA THR A 306 -16.84 26.64 -12.14
C THR A 306 -16.45 28.12 -12.17
N ASP A 307 -17.45 28.99 -12.16
CA ASP A 307 -17.28 30.41 -11.93
C ASP A 307 -17.25 30.70 -10.41
N ALA A 308 -16.21 31.39 -9.94
CA ALA A 308 -15.97 31.58 -8.51
C ALA A 308 -17.09 32.37 -7.80
N LEU A 309 -17.78 33.27 -8.50
CA LEU A 309 -18.82 34.12 -7.91
C LEU A 309 -20.15 33.39 -7.81
N THR A 310 -20.57 32.74 -8.90
CA THR A 310 -21.90 32.17 -9.06
C THR A 310 -21.95 30.68 -8.71
N GLN A 311 -20.81 30.00 -8.66
CA GLN A 311 -20.66 28.54 -8.46
C GLN A 311 -21.32 27.69 -9.56
N LEU A 312 -21.76 28.32 -10.66
CA LEU A 312 -22.22 27.63 -11.86
C LEU A 312 -21.04 27.20 -12.73
N ALA A 313 -21.29 26.45 -13.80
CA ALA A 313 -20.26 26.16 -14.79
C ALA A 313 -19.68 27.48 -15.34
N ASN A 314 -18.36 27.56 -15.51
CA ASN A 314 -17.79 28.70 -16.21
C ASN A 314 -17.97 28.54 -17.73
N ARG A 315 -17.67 29.59 -18.48
CA ARG A 315 -17.79 29.60 -19.95
C ARG A 315 -17.11 28.40 -20.63
N GLY A 316 -15.89 28.07 -20.23
CA GLY A 316 -15.13 26.98 -20.84
C GLY A 316 -15.78 25.61 -20.63
N CYS A 317 -16.22 25.32 -19.40
CA CYS A 317 -16.94 24.10 -19.08
C CYS A 317 -18.28 24.02 -19.84
N THR A 318 -19.03 25.12 -19.86
CA THR A 318 -20.34 25.20 -20.52
C THR A 318 -20.21 24.97 -22.03
N GLU A 319 -19.19 25.56 -22.66
CA GLU A 319 -18.92 25.37 -24.09
C GLU A 319 -18.53 23.91 -24.41
N CYS A 320 -17.72 23.28 -23.55
CA CYS A 320 -17.36 21.87 -23.70
C CYS A 320 -18.59 20.96 -23.62
N ILE A 321 -19.47 21.18 -22.64
CA ILE A 321 -20.72 20.43 -22.48
C ILE A 321 -21.61 20.64 -23.70
N LEU A 322 -21.77 21.88 -24.17
CA LEU A 322 -22.60 22.17 -25.32
C LEU A 322 -22.13 21.43 -26.57
N LYS A 323 -20.82 21.47 -26.87
CA LYS A 323 -20.25 20.76 -28.02
C LYS A 323 -20.58 19.26 -27.97
N LYS A 324 -20.42 18.65 -26.78
CA LYS A 324 -20.76 17.23 -26.57
C LYS A 324 -22.25 16.97 -26.76
N GLN A 325 -23.13 17.80 -26.19
CA GLN A 325 -24.58 17.62 -26.30
C GLN A 325 -25.08 17.80 -27.73
N VAL A 326 -24.56 18.78 -28.48
CA VAL A 326 -24.90 18.96 -29.90
C VAL A 326 -24.56 17.70 -30.69
N SER A 327 -23.35 17.16 -30.52
CA SER A 327 -22.95 15.92 -31.21
C SER A 327 -23.84 14.73 -30.86
N LEU A 328 -24.15 14.53 -29.57
CA LEU A 328 -25.03 13.45 -29.12
C LEU A 328 -26.45 13.61 -29.65
N SER A 329 -27.02 14.81 -29.56
CA SER A 329 -28.39 15.08 -30.00
C SER A 329 -28.56 14.95 -31.51
N LEU A 330 -27.57 15.35 -32.32
CA LEU A 330 -27.60 15.11 -33.77
C LEU A 330 -27.49 13.63 -34.11
N GLN A 331 -26.60 12.89 -33.42
CA GLN A 331 -26.39 11.47 -33.67
C GLN A 331 -27.62 10.62 -33.32
N TYR A 332 -28.31 10.94 -32.23
CA TYR A 332 -29.44 10.17 -31.71
C TYR A 332 -30.81 10.82 -31.99
N GLU A 333 -30.84 11.85 -32.83
CA GLU A 333 -32.05 12.62 -33.17
C GLU A 333 -32.87 13.07 -31.95
N LYS A 334 -32.18 13.56 -30.91
CA LYS A 334 -32.80 14.04 -29.68
C LYS A 334 -32.94 15.55 -29.66
N ASP A 335 -33.99 16.04 -29.00
CA ASP A 335 -34.18 17.46 -28.77
C ASP A 335 -33.05 18.04 -27.90
N LEU A 336 -32.61 19.24 -28.25
CA LEU A 336 -31.66 20.05 -27.49
C LEU A 336 -32.05 21.51 -27.65
N VAL A 337 -32.16 22.23 -26.54
CA VAL A 337 -32.43 23.67 -26.55
C VAL A 337 -31.36 24.38 -25.73
N VAL A 338 -30.95 25.56 -26.20
CA VAL A 338 -30.12 26.48 -25.42
C VAL A 338 -30.85 27.78 -25.17
N ALA A 339 -30.56 28.42 -24.04
CA ALA A 339 -31.06 29.74 -23.69
C ALA A 339 -29.91 30.63 -23.21
N ILE A 340 -29.81 31.84 -23.74
CA ILE A 340 -28.88 32.87 -23.26
C ILE A 340 -29.68 33.90 -22.47
N PHE A 341 -29.24 34.16 -21.25
CA PHE A 341 -29.82 35.14 -20.33
C PHE A 341 -28.87 36.31 -20.22
N ASP A 342 -29.44 37.50 -20.11
CA ASP A 342 -28.70 38.72 -19.82
C ASP A 342 -29.52 39.58 -18.85
N PHE A 343 -28.87 40.05 -17.79
CA PHE A 343 -29.50 40.92 -16.80
C PHE A 343 -29.88 42.26 -17.40
N ASP A 344 -31.16 42.60 -17.32
CA ASP A 344 -31.63 43.89 -17.79
C ASP A 344 -31.11 45.00 -16.87
N HIS A 345 -30.50 46.02 -17.48
CA HIS A 345 -30.01 47.20 -16.76
C HIS A 345 -29.01 46.88 -15.62
N PHE A 346 -28.24 45.79 -15.71
CA PHE A 346 -27.27 45.39 -14.67
C PHE A 346 -26.27 46.49 -14.32
N LYS A 347 -25.80 47.25 -15.31
CA LYS A 347 -24.97 48.43 -15.08
C LYS A 347 -25.62 49.46 -14.16
N ALA A 348 -26.93 49.71 -14.30
CA ALA A 348 -27.64 50.65 -13.43
C ALA A 348 -27.73 50.14 -11.98
N ILE A 349 -27.83 48.82 -11.77
CA ILE A 349 -27.76 48.22 -10.44
C ILE A 349 -26.39 48.51 -9.82
N ASN A 350 -25.31 48.27 -10.56
CA ASN A 350 -23.94 48.54 -10.07
C ASN A 350 -23.69 50.03 -9.83
N ASP A 351 -24.16 50.90 -10.74
CA ASP A 351 -23.93 52.35 -10.64
C ASP A 351 -24.71 52.97 -9.46
N ASN A 352 -25.90 52.44 -9.13
CA ASN A 352 -26.75 52.97 -8.06
C ASN A 352 -26.46 52.34 -6.68
N PHE A 353 -26.14 51.05 -6.62
CA PHE A 353 -26.02 50.27 -5.37
C PHE A 353 -24.62 49.67 -5.14
N GLY A 354 -23.69 49.93 -6.05
CA GLY A 354 -22.32 49.41 -5.99
C GLY A 354 -22.18 47.97 -6.50
N HIS A 355 -20.94 47.56 -6.76
CA HIS A 355 -20.62 46.24 -7.32
C HIS A 355 -21.06 45.07 -6.43
N ASN A 356 -21.11 45.26 -5.11
CA ASN A 356 -21.59 44.24 -4.18
C ASN A 356 -23.06 43.86 -4.42
N ALA A 357 -23.90 44.82 -4.84
CA ALA A 357 -25.29 44.58 -5.20
C ALA A 357 -25.41 43.77 -6.49
N GLY A 358 -24.59 44.07 -7.50
CA GLY A 358 -24.49 43.27 -8.72
C GLY A 358 -24.04 41.83 -8.43
N ASP A 359 -23.02 41.66 -7.58
CA ASP A 359 -22.57 40.35 -7.14
C ASP A 359 -23.67 39.57 -6.40
N ALA A 360 -24.46 40.26 -5.57
CA ALA A 360 -25.62 39.67 -4.91
C ALA A 360 -26.70 39.24 -5.90
N ALA A 361 -26.97 40.03 -6.94
CA ALA A 361 -27.91 39.68 -8.01
C ALA A 361 -27.47 38.43 -8.79
N LEU A 362 -26.18 38.34 -9.15
CA LEU A 362 -25.62 37.18 -9.85
C LEU A 362 -25.67 35.91 -8.99
N LYS A 363 -25.33 36.01 -7.70
CA LYS A 363 -25.44 34.90 -6.73
C LYS A 363 -26.89 34.48 -6.50
N TYR A 364 -27.82 35.42 -6.52
CA TYR A 364 -29.23 35.11 -6.34
C TYR A 364 -29.76 34.35 -7.55
N PHE A 365 -29.45 34.80 -8.77
CA PHE A 365 -29.82 34.07 -9.98
C PHE A 365 -29.21 32.67 -9.99
N SER A 366 -27.94 32.51 -9.59
CA SER A 366 -27.32 31.19 -9.56
C SER A 366 -28.00 30.22 -8.60
N ARG A 367 -28.32 30.66 -7.38
CA ARG A 367 -29.10 29.85 -6.43
C ARG A 367 -30.47 29.50 -7.00
N LEU A 368 -31.14 30.47 -7.60
CA LEU A 368 -32.46 30.26 -8.18
C LEU A 368 -32.42 29.24 -9.31
N VAL A 369 -31.48 29.32 -10.25
CA VAL A 369 -31.41 28.31 -11.32
C VAL A 369 -31.01 26.93 -10.79
N SER A 370 -30.18 26.85 -9.75
CA SER A 370 -29.83 25.58 -9.11
C SER A 370 -31.01 24.90 -8.41
N GLU A 371 -31.99 25.66 -7.89
CA GLU A 371 -33.23 25.12 -7.33
C GLU A 371 -34.19 24.60 -8.42
N PHE A 372 -34.11 25.15 -9.64
CA PHE A 372 -35.04 24.86 -10.74
C PHE A 372 -34.47 23.88 -11.77
N CYS A 373 -33.15 23.68 -11.83
CA CYS A 373 -32.49 22.83 -12.81
C CYS A 373 -32.76 21.34 -12.54
N ARG A 374 -33.03 20.59 -13.61
CA ARG A 374 -33.00 19.12 -13.55
C ARG A 374 -31.55 18.63 -13.54
N ALA A 375 -31.35 17.37 -13.19
CA ALA A 375 -30.02 16.75 -13.15
C ALA A 375 -29.25 16.85 -14.49
N ASP A 376 -29.96 16.85 -15.63
CA ASP A 376 -29.36 16.94 -16.97
C ASP A 376 -29.23 18.38 -17.49
N ASP A 377 -29.88 19.36 -16.84
CA ASP A 377 -29.82 20.76 -17.26
C ASP A 377 -28.50 21.37 -16.79
N VAL A 378 -27.87 22.18 -17.64
CA VAL A 378 -26.62 22.86 -17.30
C VAL A 378 -26.83 24.35 -17.41
N TYR A 379 -26.44 25.08 -16.36
CA TYR A 379 -26.34 26.53 -16.37
C TYR A 379 -24.89 26.92 -16.16
N GLY A 380 -24.43 27.88 -16.94
CA GLY A 380 -23.10 28.43 -16.78
C GLY A 380 -23.02 29.92 -17.02
N ARG A 381 -22.09 30.57 -16.32
CA ARG A 381 -21.81 31.99 -16.52
C ARG A 381 -21.02 32.17 -17.81
N TRP A 382 -21.64 32.83 -18.78
CA TRP A 382 -21.15 32.98 -20.14
C TRP A 382 -20.34 34.27 -20.33
N GLY A 383 -20.72 35.32 -19.59
CA GLY A 383 -20.11 36.64 -19.60
C GLY A 383 -20.17 37.31 -18.22
N GLY A 384 -19.98 38.63 -18.16
CA GLY A 384 -20.02 39.38 -16.89
C GLY A 384 -21.38 39.28 -16.20
N GLU A 385 -22.46 39.48 -16.97
CA GLU A 385 -23.85 39.45 -16.53
C GLU A 385 -24.71 38.46 -17.35
N GLU A 386 -24.05 37.63 -18.16
CA GLU A 386 -24.70 36.70 -19.10
C GLU A 386 -24.58 35.25 -18.62
N PHE A 387 -25.63 34.47 -18.83
CA PHE A 387 -25.67 33.05 -18.52
C PHE A 387 -26.12 32.25 -19.74
N LEU A 388 -25.58 31.06 -19.91
CA LEU A 388 -25.99 30.10 -20.93
C LEU A 388 -26.58 28.87 -20.22
N ALA A 389 -27.79 28.50 -20.60
CA ALA A 389 -28.41 27.25 -20.19
C ALA A 389 -28.49 26.27 -21.36
N ILE A 390 -28.30 24.99 -21.05
CA ILE A 390 -28.37 23.86 -21.98
C ILE A 390 -29.43 22.90 -21.42
N TYR A 391 -30.43 22.58 -22.23
CA TYR A 391 -31.54 21.70 -21.89
C TYR A 391 -31.53 20.47 -22.81
N PRO A 392 -30.81 19.40 -22.45
CA PRO A 392 -30.85 18.14 -23.20
C PRO A 392 -32.23 17.51 -23.16
N ASN A 393 -32.58 16.77 -24.22
CA ASN A 393 -33.81 15.97 -24.32
C ASN A 393 -35.09 16.77 -24.06
N THR A 394 -35.08 18.06 -24.39
CA THR A 394 -36.19 18.97 -24.10
C THR A 394 -36.45 19.85 -25.30
N ASN A 395 -37.70 19.86 -25.76
CA ASN A 395 -38.11 20.70 -26.88
C ASN A 395 -38.43 22.14 -26.43
N LYS A 396 -38.64 23.01 -27.42
CA LYS A 396 -38.96 24.43 -27.23
C LYS A 396 -40.12 24.68 -26.23
N ALA A 397 -41.23 23.94 -26.36
CA ALA A 397 -42.40 24.13 -25.49
C ALA A 397 -42.10 23.79 -24.02
N GLY A 398 -41.34 22.71 -23.78
CA GLY A 398 -40.90 22.33 -22.44
C GLY A 398 -39.99 23.39 -21.81
N VAL A 399 -39.04 23.92 -22.56
CA VAL A 399 -38.14 24.98 -22.08
C VAL A 399 -38.91 26.28 -21.82
N GLU A 400 -39.87 26.64 -22.67
CA GLU A 400 -40.70 27.84 -22.47
C GLU A 400 -41.42 27.83 -21.10
N ILE A 401 -41.99 26.69 -20.70
CA ILE A 401 -42.64 26.54 -19.39
C ILE A 401 -41.64 26.72 -18.24
N LEU A 402 -40.46 26.10 -18.35
CA LEU A 402 -39.41 26.20 -17.33
C LEU A 402 -38.90 27.64 -17.17
N LEU A 403 -38.62 28.31 -18.29
CA LEU A 403 -38.13 29.69 -18.31
C LEU A 403 -39.16 30.67 -17.77
N ASN A 404 -40.42 30.58 -18.19
CA ASN A 404 -41.47 31.47 -17.67
C ASN A 404 -41.59 31.35 -16.15
N ARG A 405 -41.53 30.12 -15.60
CA ARG A 405 -41.57 29.89 -14.16
C ARG A 405 -40.36 30.51 -13.43
N LEU A 406 -39.17 30.39 -14.03
CA LEU A 406 -37.93 30.97 -13.50
C LEU A 406 -38.01 32.51 -13.49
N LEU A 407 -38.44 33.14 -14.59
CA LEU A 407 -38.53 34.59 -14.72
C LEU A 407 -39.53 35.20 -13.75
N VAL A 408 -40.71 34.58 -13.58
CA VAL A 408 -41.70 35.02 -12.59
C VAL A 408 -41.09 35.03 -11.19
N LYS A 409 -40.36 33.98 -10.81
CA LYS A 409 -39.73 33.87 -9.48
C LYS A 409 -38.59 34.86 -9.27
N LEU A 410 -37.80 35.12 -10.31
CA LEU A 410 -36.73 36.11 -10.28
C LEU A 410 -37.31 37.52 -10.02
N LYS A 411 -38.37 37.87 -10.75
CA LYS A 411 -39.05 39.17 -10.66
C LYS A 411 -39.82 39.36 -9.36
N GLU A 412 -40.52 38.34 -8.88
CA GLU A 412 -41.31 38.40 -7.63
C GLU A 412 -40.45 38.64 -6.40
N LYS A 413 -39.29 37.98 -6.31
CA LYS A 413 -38.43 38.04 -5.12
C LYS A 413 -37.41 39.17 -5.19
N GLY A 414 -36.80 39.43 -6.35
CA GLY A 414 -35.67 40.35 -6.44
C GLY A 414 -34.54 39.99 -5.46
N ILE A 415 -33.73 40.98 -5.08
CA ILE A 415 -32.79 40.87 -3.96
C ILE A 415 -33.09 41.93 -2.91
N ASP A 416 -32.98 41.55 -1.63
CA ASP A 416 -32.84 42.50 -0.53
C ASP A 416 -31.37 42.86 -0.39
N PHE A 417 -31.02 44.13 -0.65
CA PHE A 417 -29.67 44.63 -0.50
C PHE A 417 -29.69 45.85 0.42
N GLU A 418 -29.10 45.71 1.60
CA GLU A 418 -29.05 46.74 2.64
C GLU A 418 -30.44 47.28 3.08
N GLY A 419 -31.49 46.44 3.00
CA GLY A 419 -32.85 46.80 3.38
C GLY A 419 -33.69 47.40 2.24
N GLU A 420 -33.13 47.51 1.03
CA GLU A 420 -33.84 47.92 -0.17
C GLU A 420 -34.09 46.71 -1.09
N MET A 421 -35.36 46.54 -1.50
CA MET A 421 -35.76 45.49 -2.43
C MET A 421 -35.50 45.93 -3.87
N ILE A 422 -34.50 45.32 -4.51
CA ILE A 422 -34.12 45.58 -5.90
C ILE A 422 -34.79 44.53 -6.79
N PRO A 423 -35.76 44.90 -7.65
CA PRO A 423 -36.35 43.97 -8.59
C PRO A 423 -35.31 43.57 -9.66
N LEU A 424 -35.28 42.28 -10.00
CA LEU A 424 -34.39 41.74 -11.02
C LEU A 424 -35.20 41.23 -12.21
N THR A 425 -34.82 41.66 -13.41
CA THR A 425 -35.35 41.11 -14.67
C THR A 425 -34.20 40.70 -15.58
N VAL A 426 -34.46 39.70 -16.43
CA VAL A 426 -33.51 39.24 -17.44
C VAL A 426 -34.22 39.12 -18.78
N SER A 427 -33.51 39.45 -19.85
CA SER A 427 -33.92 39.12 -21.21
C SER A 427 -33.36 37.74 -21.58
N VAL A 428 -34.13 36.94 -22.31
CA VAL A 428 -33.74 35.57 -22.66
C VAL A 428 -33.92 35.30 -24.15
N GLY A 429 -32.85 34.83 -24.80
CA GLY A 429 -32.87 34.35 -26.18
C GLY A 429 -32.75 32.84 -26.25
N VAL A 430 -33.67 32.16 -26.95
CA VAL A 430 -33.76 30.69 -26.96
C VAL A 430 -33.64 30.14 -28.38
N ALA A 431 -32.89 29.06 -28.54
CA ALA A 431 -32.78 28.34 -29.81
C ALA A 431 -32.84 26.82 -29.60
N GLN A 432 -33.68 26.14 -30.39
CA GLN A 432 -33.70 24.67 -30.48
C GLN A 432 -32.75 24.20 -31.59
N LEU A 433 -31.98 23.15 -31.32
CA LEU A 433 -31.04 22.52 -32.26
C LEU A 433 -31.76 22.07 -33.55
N ILE A 434 -31.16 22.37 -34.69
CA ILE A 434 -31.61 21.90 -36.02
C ILE A 434 -30.50 21.07 -36.72
N LYS A 435 -30.85 20.28 -37.74
CA LYS A 435 -29.96 19.29 -38.37
C LYS A 435 -28.59 19.82 -38.85
N ASN A 436 -28.51 21.09 -39.24
CA ASN A 436 -27.29 21.71 -39.78
C ASN A 436 -26.53 22.56 -38.76
N ASP A 437 -26.92 22.51 -37.48
CA ASP A 437 -26.22 23.27 -36.46
C ASP A 437 -24.90 22.65 -36.02
N ASN A 438 -24.01 23.52 -35.57
CA ASN A 438 -22.98 23.20 -34.61
C ASN A 438 -23.19 24.05 -33.33
N ALA A 439 -22.37 23.85 -32.31
CA ALA A 439 -22.48 24.61 -31.06
C ALA A 439 -22.43 26.13 -31.27
N GLY A 440 -21.59 26.62 -32.20
CA GLY A 440 -21.48 28.04 -32.52
C GLY A 440 -22.73 28.59 -33.19
N SER A 441 -23.25 27.93 -34.23
CA SER A 441 -24.46 28.41 -34.92
C SER A 441 -25.69 28.39 -34.01
N LEU A 442 -25.80 27.40 -33.13
CA LEU A 442 -26.87 27.30 -32.15
C LEU A 442 -26.81 28.46 -31.13
N ILE A 443 -25.63 28.78 -30.61
CA ILE A 443 -25.42 29.96 -29.75
C ILE A 443 -25.78 31.25 -30.50
N SER A 444 -25.29 31.42 -31.73
CA SER A 444 -25.56 32.64 -32.51
C SER A 444 -27.05 32.86 -32.77
N ARG A 445 -27.84 31.80 -32.94
CA ARG A 445 -29.30 31.91 -33.07
C ARG A 445 -29.98 32.34 -31.77
N ALA A 446 -29.54 31.78 -30.63
CA ALA A 446 -30.03 32.18 -29.32
C ALA A 446 -29.66 33.64 -29.01
N ASP A 447 -28.44 34.07 -29.35
CA ASP A 447 -27.96 35.44 -29.15
C ASP A 447 -28.75 36.46 -29.99
N ASN A 448 -29.02 36.14 -31.27
CA ASN A 448 -29.90 36.95 -32.11
C ASN A 448 -31.32 37.06 -31.54
N ALA A 449 -31.82 36.01 -30.87
CA ALA A 449 -33.11 36.06 -30.19
C ALA A 449 -33.05 36.93 -28.92
N LEU A 450 -31.96 36.86 -28.16
CA LEU A 450 -31.73 37.71 -26.99
C LEU A 450 -31.69 39.18 -27.37
N TYR A 451 -31.02 39.51 -28.48
CA TYR A 451 -31.01 40.88 -29.02
C TYR A 451 -32.43 41.38 -29.30
N ARG A 452 -33.30 40.55 -29.92
CA ARG A 452 -34.72 40.90 -30.13
C ARG A 452 -35.47 41.08 -28.81
N ALA A 453 -35.16 40.30 -27.78
CA ALA A 453 -35.79 40.44 -26.47
C ALA A 453 -35.47 41.81 -25.87
N LYS A 454 -34.21 42.25 -25.95
CA LYS A 454 -33.78 43.58 -25.49
C LYS A 454 -34.42 44.72 -26.29
N ASP A 455 -34.49 44.59 -27.63
CA ASP A 455 -35.06 45.62 -28.52
C ASP A 455 -36.57 45.78 -28.33
N LYS A 456 -37.30 44.68 -28.10
CA LYS A 456 -38.75 44.68 -27.85
C LYS A 456 -39.15 45.13 -26.44
N GLY A 457 -38.21 45.66 -25.66
CA GLY A 457 -38.51 46.24 -24.34
C GLY A 457 -38.13 45.38 -23.14
N ARG A 458 -37.24 44.38 -23.30
CA ARG A 458 -36.65 43.58 -22.21
C ARG A 458 -37.67 42.73 -21.42
N ASP A 459 -37.23 42.09 -20.33
CA ASP A 459 -38.03 41.27 -19.40
C ASP A 459 -38.91 40.24 -20.13
N ARG A 460 -38.31 39.51 -21.08
CA ARG A 460 -39.02 38.57 -21.94
C ARG A 460 -38.15 37.48 -22.54
N ILE A 461 -38.83 36.46 -23.04
CA ILE A 461 -38.25 35.36 -23.79
C ILE A 461 -38.53 35.59 -25.28
N GLU A 462 -37.50 35.47 -26.11
CA GLU A 462 -37.64 35.44 -27.56
C GLU A 462 -37.01 34.15 -28.11
N PHE A 463 -37.64 33.57 -29.12
CA PHE A 463 -37.17 32.35 -29.76
C PHE A 463 -36.61 32.66 -31.16
N SER A 464 -35.55 31.95 -31.54
CA SER A 464 -35.04 31.89 -32.92
C SER A 464 -35.96 31.16 -33.88
#